data_AF-A0A2A2JW21-F1
#
_entry.id   AF-A0A2A2JW21-F1
#
_cell.length_a   1.000
_cell.length_b   1.000
_cell.length_c   1.000
_cell.angle_alpha   90.00
_cell.angle_beta   90.00
_cell.angle_gamma   90.00
#
_symmetry.space_group_name_H-M   'P 1'
#
loop_
_entity.id
_entity.type
_entity.pdbx_description
1 polymer ?
#
loop_
_entity_poly.entity_id
_entity_poly.type
_entity_poly.pdbx_seq_one_letter_code
_entity_poly.pdbx_strand_id
1 'polypeptide(L)'
;MSSIKDYFFEVQQEACINWIAQTYGYEIDPDEDPELWEKLAAEYSDMLDARAEIQWLNRHSHQEFFIEFEAELAATASLLAAAALTPNANTVFKLVYAHTVTLMETLISSVVRKLVVSDENLLMSLAAGYKKVNVVSVTLKEIAEQPKVVETIVLKILADQTFHNVATIKEVLGVMFGEHMIDLNLAGVGRICSKRHDIVHRNGKTVDDKPIELSPAEVEQAISTVNDFAMDVRSRIEAALREESPIPF
;
A
#
# COMPACT_ATOMS: atom_id res chain seq x y z
N MET A 1 -35.23 -9.30 -15.74
CA MET A 1 -33.93 -8.70 -15.38
C MET A 1 -32.88 -9.33 -16.31
N SER A 2 -31.81 -8.59 -16.61
CA SER A 2 -31.11 -8.67 -17.90
C SER A 2 -30.34 -9.98 -18.14
N SER A 3 -30.65 -10.70 -19.23
CA SER A 3 -29.97 -11.93 -19.71
C SER A 3 -28.43 -11.81 -19.81
N ILE A 4 -27.89 -10.59 -19.94
CA ILE A 4 -26.45 -10.34 -19.94
C ILE A 4 -25.83 -10.49 -18.55
N LYS A 5 -26.56 -10.13 -17.48
CA LYS A 5 -26.10 -10.31 -16.10
C LYS A 5 -26.07 -11.78 -15.75
N ASP A 6 -27.13 -12.52 -16.07
CA ASP A 6 -27.25 -13.95 -15.79
C ASP A 6 -26.13 -14.72 -16.51
N TYR A 7 -25.88 -14.42 -17.79
CA TYR A 7 -24.76 -14.97 -18.54
C TYR A 7 -23.39 -14.65 -17.92
N PHE A 8 -23.19 -13.42 -17.43
CA PHE A 8 -21.92 -13.04 -16.78
C PHE A 8 -21.70 -13.81 -15.47
N PHE A 9 -22.75 -14.00 -14.68
CA PHE A 9 -22.68 -14.83 -13.47
C PHE A 9 -22.35 -16.29 -13.79
N GLU A 10 -23.00 -16.88 -14.82
CA GLU A 10 -22.71 -18.24 -15.28
C GLU A 10 -21.24 -18.40 -15.70
N VAL A 11 -20.70 -17.46 -16.49
CA VAL A 11 -19.30 -17.49 -16.93
C VAL A 11 -18.33 -17.40 -15.74
N GLN A 12 -18.60 -16.54 -14.75
CA GLN A 12 -17.75 -16.42 -13.56
C GLN A 12 -17.80 -17.68 -12.70
N GLN A 13 -18.99 -18.27 -12.54
CA GLN A 13 -19.18 -19.50 -11.80
C GLN A 13 -18.45 -20.66 -12.47
N GLU A 14 -18.59 -20.84 -13.78
CA GLU A 14 -17.85 -21.86 -14.53
C GLU A 14 -16.34 -21.66 -14.43
N ALA A 15 -15.84 -20.43 -14.49
CA ALA A 15 -14.41 -20.15 -14.32
C ALA A 15 -13.89 -20.54 -12.93
N CYS A 16 -14.68 -20.27 -11.89
CA CYS A 16 -14.39 -20.68 -10.51
C CYS A 16 -14.39 -22.21 -10.37
N ILE A 17 -15.42 -22.90 -10.87
CA ILE A 17 -15.50 -24.38 -10.85
C ILE A 17 -14.29 -25.01 -11.56
N ASN A 18 -13.94 -24.50 -12.74
CA ASN A 18 -12.79 -24.98 -13.50
C ASN A 18 -11.47 -24.78 -12.74
N TRP A 19 -11.33 -23.63 -12.05
CA TRP A 19 -10.16 -23.37 -11.22
C TRP A 19 -10.10 -24.33 -10.03
N ILE A 20 -11.21 -24.57 -9.33
CA ILE A 20 -11.30 -25.53 -8.21
C ILE A 20 -10.88 -26.93 -8.67
N ALA A 21 -11.41 -27.39 -9.81
CA ALA A 21 -11.06 -28.69 -10.37
C ALA A 21 -9.56 -28.82 -10.68
N GLN A 22 -8.95 -27.77 -11.21
CA GLN A 22 -7.51 -27.75 -11.52
C GLN A 22 -6.64 -27.68 -10.26
N THR A 23 -7.04 -26.90 -9.25
CA THR A 23 -6.27 -26.65 -8.04
C THR A 23 -6.39 -27.78 -7.03
N TYR A 24 -7.59 -28.31 -6.83
CA TYR A 24 -7.87 -29.31 -5.80
C TYR A 24 -8.13 -30.72 -6.34
N GLY A 25 -8.30 -30.87 -7.66
CA GLY A 25 -8.45 -32.18 -8.30
C GLY A 25 -9.83 -32.82 -8.13
N TYR A 26 -10.87 -32.06 -7.79
CA TYR A 26 -12.24 -32.56 -7.72
C TYR A 26 -13.25 -31.52 -8.25
N GLU A 27 -14.36 -32.01 -8.79
CA GLU A 27 -15.47 -31.18 -9.25
C GLU A 27 -16.41 -30.85 -8.08
N ILE A 28 -16.88 -29.61 -8.03
CA ILE A 28 -17.85 -29.14 -7.04
C ILE A 28 -19.16 -28.77 -7.73
N ASP A 29 -20.27 -29.17 -7.12
CA ASP A 29 -21.60 -28.67 -7.45
C ASP A 29 -22.01 -27.64 -6.37
N PRO A 30 -22.17 -26.35 -6.74
CA PRO A 30 -22.57 -25.29 -5.82
C PRO A 30 -23.90 -25.56 -5.08
N ASP A 31 -24.79 -26.37 -5.66
CA ASP A 31 -26.08 -26.70 -5.06
C ASP A 31 -25.99 -27.87 -4.07
N GLU A 32 -24.99 -28.75 -4.20
CA GLU A 32 -24.80 -29.92 -3.32
C GLU A 32 -24.04 -29.56 -2.02
N ASP A 33 -23.04 -28.68 -2.09
CA ASP A 33 -22.29 -28.20 -0.91
C ASP A 33 -22.09 -26.67 -0.96
N PRO A 34 -23.12 -25.89 -0.59
CA PRO A 34 -23.07 -24.44 -0.66
C PRO A 34 -22.01 -23.81 0.26
N GLU A 35 -21.73 -24.42 1.42
CA GLU A 35 -20.74 -23.89 2.38
C GLU A 35 -19.31 -24.05 1.83
N LEU A 36 -19.00 -25.21 1.27
CA LEU A 36 -17.70 -25.45 0.64
C LEU A 36 -17.55 -24.57 -0.62
N TRP A 37 -18.61 -24.42 -1.41
CA TRP A 37 -18.62 -23.53 -2.56
C TRP A 37 -18.32 -22.08 -2.17
N GLU A 38 -19.00 -21.53 -1.15
CA GLU A 38 -18.78 -20.14 -0.71
C GLU A 38 -17.31 -19.91 -0.31
N LYS A 39 -16.73 -20.86 0.44
CA LYS A 39 -15.32 -20.80 0.84
C LYS A 39 -14.38 -20.81 -0.37
N LEU A 40 -14.55 -21.75 -1.30
CA LEU A 40 -13.68 -21.87 -2.48
C LEU A 40 -13.85 -20.72 -3.46
N ALA A 41 -15.07 -20.19 -3.59
CA ALA A 41 -15.35 -19.00 -4.39
C ALA A 41 -14.67 -17.75 -3.79
N ALA A 42 -14.63 -17.63 -2.46
CA ALA A 42 -13.86 -16.57 -1.80
C ALA A 42 -12.35 -16.71 -2.04
N GLU A 43 -11.80 -17.94 -1.96
CA GLU A 43 -10.39 -18.20 -2.28
C GLU A 43 -10.06 -17.87 -3.75
N TYR A 44 -10.95 -18.18 -4.68
CA TYR A 44 -10.80 -17.82 -6.08
C TYR A 44 -10.82 -16.30 -6.28
N SER A 45 -11.73 -15.59 -5.61
CA SER A 45 -11.80 -14.13 -5.65
C SER A 45 -10.52 -13.49 -5.11
N ASP A 46 -10.03 -13.94 -3.95
CA ASP A 46 -8.77 -13.49 -3.35
C ASP A 46 -7.58 -13.69 -4.33
N MET A 47 -7.55 -14.83 -5.03
CA MET A 47 -6.52 -15.13 -6.04
C MET A 47 -6.61 -14.18 -7.24
N LEU A 48 -7.82 -13.89 -7.74
CA LEU A 48 -8.02 -12.94 -8.84
C LEU A 48 -7.57 -11.52 -8.46
N ASP A 49 -7.92 -11.07 -7.26
CA ASP A 49 -7.52 -9.75 -6.74
C ASP A 49 -5.99 -9.66 -6.61
N ALA A 50 -5.35 -10.68 -6.01
CA ALA A 50 -3.89 -10.73 -5.93
C ALA A 50 -3.22 -10.71 -7.31
N ARG A 51 -3.78 -11.44 -8.28
CA ARG A 51 -3.27 -11.47 -9.66
C ARG A 51 -3.43 -10.12 -10.34
N ALA A 52 -4.60 -9.48 -10.22
CA ALA A 52 -4.86 -8.16 -10.79
C ALA A 52 -3.91 -7.12 -10.22
N GLU A 53 -3.65 -7.21 -8.92
CA GLU A 53 -2.75 -6.32 -8.19
C GLU A 53 -1.29 -6.49 -8.63
N ILE A 54 -0.78 -7.73 -8.69
CA ILE A 54 0.56 -8.02 -9.21
C ILE A 54 0.69 -7.53 -10.67
N GLN A 55 -0.34 -7.71 -11.48
CA GLN A 55 -0.34 -7.18 -12.86
C GLN A 55 -0.32 -5.66 -12.89
N TRP A 56 -1.06 -4.99 -12.01
CA TRP A 56 -1.02 -3.53 -11.89
C TRP A 56 0.38 -3.08 -11.48
N LEU A 57 0.96 -3.64 -10.42
CA LEU A 57 2.33 -3.33 -9.97
C LEU A 57 3.38 -3.57 -11.08
N ASN A 58 3.24 -4.63 -11.86
CA ASN A 58 4.18 -4.91 -12.96
C ASN A 58 4.11 -3.92 -14.13
N ARG A 59 3.01 -3.19 -14.29
CA ARG A 59 2.88 -2.14 -15.33
C ARG A 59 3.51 -0.81 -14.92
N HIS A 60 3.86 -0.65 -13.64
CA HIS A 60 4.47 0.57 -13.12
C HIS A 60 5.91 0.31 -12.71
N SER A 61 6.71 1.36 -12.67
CA SER A 61 8.02 1.44 -12.03
C SER A 61 7.86 2.11 -10.66
N HIS A 62 8.81 1.87 -9.75
CA HIS A 62 8.81 2.58 -8.48
C HIS A 62 9.03 4.09 -8.65
N GLN A 63 9.72 4.52 -9.72
CA GLN A 63 9.97 5.93 -10.03
C GLN A 63 8.68 6.65 -10.46
N GLU A 64 7.79 5.99 -11.21
CA GLU A 64 6.51 6.56 -11.60
C GLU A 64 5.67 6.94 -10.38
N PHE A 65 5.67 6.14 -9.30
CA PHE A 65 4.95 6.50 -8.07
C PHE A 65 5.50 7.77 -7.41
N PHE A 66 6.81 8.01 -7.46
CA PHE A 66 7.38 9.27 -6.97
C PHE A 66 6.93 10.46 -7.83
N ILE A 67 6.93 10.31 -9.16
CA ILE A 67 6.49 11.36 -10.09
C ILE A 67 5.00 11.68 -9.88
N GLU A 68 4.16 10.66 -9.75
CA GLU A 68 2.74 10.81 -9.45
C GLU A 68 2.52 11.51 -8.11
N PHE A 69 3.25 11.09 -7.07
CA PHE A 69 3.20 11.73 -5.76
C PHE A 69 3.57 13.22 -5.82
N GLU A 70 4.66 13.59 -6.51
CA GLU A 70 5.08 14.99 -6.65
C GLU A 70 4.00 15.83 -7.36
N ALA A 71 3.39 15.28 -8.41
CA ALA A 71 2.31 15.94 -9.15
C ALA A 71 1.05 16.13 -8.29
N GLU A 72 0.61 15.10 -7.59
CA GLU A 72 -0.56 15.15 -6.70
C GLU A 72 -0.32 16.06 -5.49
N LEU A 73 0.91 16.10 -4.98
CA LEU A 73 1.28 17.00 -3.89
C LEU A 73 1.27 18.47 -4.34
N ALA A 74 1.70 18.76 -5.57
CA ALA A 74 1.59 20.09 -6.17
C ALA A 74 0.13 20.51 -6.40
N ALA A 75 -0.73 19.58 -6.83
CA ALA A 75 -2.17 19.81 -6.94
C ALA A 75 -2.79 20.09 -5.56
N THR A 76 -2.39 19.34 -4.54
CA THR A 76 -2.78 19.53 -3.13
C THR A 76 -2.39 20.91 -2.60
N ALA A 77 -1.18 21.38 -2.91
CA ALA A 77 -0.72 22.73 -2.57
C ALA A 77 -1.54 23.83 -3.29
N SER A 78 -1.96 23.58 -4.53
CA SER A 78 -2.81 24.50 -5.28
C SER A 78 -4.21 24.64 -4.68
N LEU A 79 -4.77 23.54 -4.15
CA LEU A 79 -6.05 23.56 -3.41
C LEU A 79 -5.97 24.42 -2.14
N LEU A 80 -4.84 24.35 -1.43
CA LEU A 80 -4.60 25.19 -0.26
C LEU A 80 -4.65 26.68 -0.61
N ALA A 81 -3.95 27.07 -1.67
CA ALA A 81 -3.92 28.46 -2.14
C ALA A 81 -5.32 28.97 -2.55
N ALA A 82 -6.12 28.13 -3.20
CA ALA A 82 -7.49 28.48 -3.60
C ALA A 82 -8.44 28.62 -2.40
N ALA A 83 -8.20 27.87 -1.32
CA ALA A 83 -9.08 27.82 -0.15
C ALA A 83 -8.97 29.03 0.79
N ALA A 84 -7.87 29.79 0.71
CA ALA A 84 -7.53 30.87 1.64
C ALA A 84 -8.59 32.00 1.72
N LEU A 85 -9.47 32.11 0.72
CA LEU A 85 -10.53 33.13 0.64
C LEU A 85 -11.93 32.60 0.98
N THR A 86 -12.03 31.34 1.41
CA THR A 86 -13.34 30.70 1.65
C THR A 86 -13.78 30.81 3.12
N PRO A 87 -15.09 30.93 3.41
CA PRO A 87 -15.60 30.95 4.79
C PRO A 87 -15.27 29.70 5.62
N ASN A 88 -14.99 28.57 4.95
CA ASN A 88 -14.67 27.29 5.58
C ASN A 88 -13.19 26.90 5.41
N ALA A 89 -12.30 27.90 5.29
CA ALA A 89 -10.89 27.69 5.00
C ALA A 89 -10.23 26.66 5.93
N ASN A 90 -10.48 26.72 7.25
CA ASN A 90 -9.89 25.76 8.20
C ASN A 90 -10.34 24.31 7.94
N THR A 91 -11.58 24.08 7.51
CA THR A 91 -12.04 22.74 7.10
C THR A 91 -11.25 22.26 5.89
N VAL A 92 -11.04 23.11 4.90
CA VAL A 92 -10.24 22.77 3.72
C VAL A 92 -8.79 22.51 4.11
N PHE A 93 -8.21 23.32 4.99
CA PHE A 93 -6.85 23.13 5.51
C PHE A 93 -6.68 21.77 6.17
N LYS A 94 -7.65 21.34 6.98
CA LYS A 94 -7.66 20.00 7.59
C LYS A 94 -7.73 18.88 6.54
N LEU A 95 -8.55 19.04 5.51
CA LEU A 95 -8.67 18.07 4.42
C LEU A 95 -7.37 17.97 3.60
N VAL A 96 -6.78 19.11 3.25
CA VAL A 96 -5.47 19.18 2.56
C VAL A 96 -4.40 18.52 3.42
N TYR A 97 -4.31 18.88 4.71
CA TYR A 97 -3.35 18.30 5.64
C TYR A 97 -3.49 16.78 5.77
N ALA A 98 -4.72 16.28 5.89
CA ALA A 98 -4.98 14.85 5.94
C ALA A 98 -4.62 14.15 4.61
N HIS A 99 -4.94 14.78 3.49
CA HIS A 99 -4.64 14.25 2.16
C HIS A 99 -3.13 14.21 1.88
N THR A 100 -2.35 15.19 2.34
CA THR A 100 -0.88 15.15 2.28
C THR A 100 -0.31 13.89 2.92
N VAL A 101 -0.84 13.46 4.08
CA VAL A 101 -0.44 12.20 4.73
C VAL A 101 -0.92 10.99 3.93
N THR A 102 -2.13 11.04 3.37
CA THR A 102 -2.64 9.97 2.50
C THR A 102 -1.73 9.77 1.28
N LEU A 103 -1.29 10.84 0.62
CA LEU A 103 -0.36 10.75 -0.51
C LEU A 103 0.97 10.09 -0.11
N MET A 104 1.52 10.47 1.04
CA MET A 104 2.74 9.84 1.57
C MET A 104 2.54 8.35 1.86
N GLU A 105 1.43 7.98 2.51
CA GLU A 105 1.09 6.59 2.83
C GLU A 105 0.91 5.75 1.56
N THR A 106 0.19 6.27 0.57
CA THR A 106 0.02 5.63 -0.74
C THR A 106 1.37 5.47 -1.44
N LEU A 107 2.22 6.50 -1.47
CA LEU A 107 3.54 6.43 -2.08
C LEU A 107 4.39 5.30 -1.48
N ILE A 108 4.54 5.28 -0.15
CA ILE A 108 5.39 4.28 0.52
C ILE A 108 4.83 2.88 0.28
N SER A 109 3.51 2.69 0.42
CA SER A 109 2.86 1.40 0.18
C SER A 109 3.08 0.91 -1.25
N SER A 110 2.84 1.76 -2.25
CA SER A 110 3.01 1.42 -3.66
C SER A 110 4.45 1.11 -4.01
N VAL A 111 5.41 1.91 -3.54
CA VAL A 111 6.85 1.70 -3.79
C VAL A 111 7.33 0.38 -3.16
N VAL A 112 7.01 0.13 -1.90
CA VAL A 112 7.39 -1.11 -1.21
C VAL A 112 6.81 -2.32 -1.93
N ARG A 113 5.51 -2.31 -2.23
CA ARG A 113 4.83 -3.44 -2.88
C ARG A 113 5.35 -3.66 -4.30
N LYS A 114 5.64 -2.59 -5.02
CA LYS A 114 6.26 -2.68 -6.35
C LYS A 114 7.64 -3.33 -6.32
N LEU A 115 8.48 -2.91 -5.38
CA LEU A 115 9.82 -3.45 -5.23
C LEU A 115 9.79 -4.92 -4.83
N VAL A 116 8.85 -5.34 -3.97
CA VAL A 116 8.61 -6.75 -3.64
C VAL A 116 8.27 -7.58 -4.88
N VAL A 117 7.45 -7.06 -5.79
CA VAL A 117 7.06 -7.77 -7.03
C VAL A 117 8.21 -7.85 -8.04
N SER A 118 9.15 -6.90 -8.00
CA SER A 118 10.18 -6.74 -9.03
C SER A 118 11.58 -7.18 -8.59
N ASP A 119 11.80 -7.43 -7.31
CA ASP A 119 13.09 -7.82 -6.75
C ASP A 119 12.92 -8.96 -5.73
N GLU A 120 13.43 -10.14 -6.10
CA GLU A 120 13.34 -11.34 -5.27
C GLU A 120 14.16 -11.21 -3.98
N ASN A 121 15.29 -10.49 -3.98
CA ASN A 121 16.10 -10.30 -2.78
C ASN A 121 15.35 -9.44 -1.75
N LEU A 122 14.67 -8.39 -2.22
CA LEU A 122 13.85 -7.55 -1.35
C LEU A 122 12.63 -8.31 -0.80
N LEU A 123 11.97 -9.13 -1.63
CA LEU A 123 10.91 -10.04 -1.19
C LEU A 123 11.41 -10.97 -0.07
N MET A 124 12.54 -11.64 -0.28
CA MET A 124 13.11 -12.58 0.68
C MET A 124 13.59 -11.88 1.96
N SER A 125 14.12 -10.66 1.85
CA SER A 125 14.51 -9.84 3.01
C SER A 125 13.31 -9.52 3.88
N LEU A 126 12.17 -9.12 3.29
CA LEU A 126 10.92 -8.93 4.02
C LEU A 126 10.38 -10.23 4.61
N ALA A 127 10.42 -11.34 3.86
CA ALA A 127 9.98 -12.64 4.31
C ALA A 127 10.72 -13.10 5.58
N ALA A 128 12.02 -12.86 5.66
CA ALA A 128 12.84 -13.24 6.80
C ALA A 128 12.82 -12.20 7.94
N GLY A 129 12.80 -10.91 7.61
CA GLY A 129 13.11 -9.83 8.54
C GLY A 129 11.90 -9.09 9.12
N TYR A 130 10.78 -9.02 8.40
CA TYR A 130 9.63 -8.25 8.88
C TYR A 130 8.77 -9.10 9.82
N LYS A 131 8.56 -8.63 11.07
CA LYS A 131 7.93 -9.42 12.14
C LYS A 131 6.52 -9.90 11.84
N LYS A 132 5.78 -9.19 10.97
CA LYS A 132 4.43 -9.61 10.57
C LYS A 132 4.44 -10.69 9.49
N VAL A 133 5.55 -10.86 8.78
CA VAL A 133 5.70 -11.81 7.68
C VAL A 133 6.47 -13.05 8.14
N ASN A 134 7.55 -12.90 8.91
CA ASN A 134 8.44 -14.01 9.28
C ASN A 134 7.82 -15.06 10.21
N VAL A 135 6.61 -14.81 10.71
CA VAL A 135 5.79 -15.74 11.50
C VAL A 135 4.90 -16.62 10.64
N VAL A 136 4.77 -16.33 9.33
CA VAL A 136 3.93 -17.09 8.40
C VAL A 136 4.69 -18.28 7.86
N SER A 137 4.11 -19.47 7.94
CA SER A 137 4.66 -20.70 7.39
C SER A 137 3.99 -21.07 6.07
N VAL A 138 4.79 -21.51 5.09
CA VAL A 138 4.31 -22.07 3.82
C VAL A 138 4.96 -23.44 3.62
N THR A 139 4.17 -24.44 3.23
CA THR A 139 4.62 -25.80 2.93
C THR A 139 5.19 -25.90 1.52
N LEU A 140 6.04 -26.91 1.28
CA LEU A 140 6.56 -27.17 -0.08
C LEU A 140 5.45 -27.52 -1.07
N LYS A 141 4.35 -28.12 -0.59
CA LYS A 141 3.18 -28.42 -1.41
C LYS A 141 2.53 -27.13 -1.92
N GLU A 142 2.28 -26.16 -1.04
CA GLU A 142 1.69 -24.87 -1.40
C GLU A 142 2.60 -24.09 -2.38
N ILE A 143 3.91 -24.14 -2.19
CA ILE A 143 4.87 -23.52 -3.14
C ILE A 143 4.81 -24.20 -4.52
N ALA A 144 4.68 -25.52 -4.55
CA ALA A 144 4.59 -26.27 -5.81
C ALA A 144 3.25 -26.04 -6.54
N GLU A 145 2.16 -25.86 -5.80
CA GLU A 145 0.81 -25.66 -6.35
C GLU A 145 0.53 -24.19 -6.72
N GLN A 146 1.14 -23.24 -6.02
CA GLN A 146 0.92 -21.81 -6.19
C GLN A 146 2.24 -21.07 -6.46
N PRO A 147 2.66 -20.97 -7.74
CA PRO A 147 3.77 -20.10 -8.12
C PRO A 147 3.51 -18.68 -7.61
N LYS A 148 4.50 -18.07 -6.93
CA LYS A 148 4.40 -16.75 -6.26
C LYS A 148 3.60 -16.71 -4.95
N VAL A 149 3.29 -17.84 -4.30
CA VAL A 149 2.58 -17.85 -3.01
C VAL A 149 3.24 -16.94 -1.95
N VAL A 150 4.56 -16.90 -1.89
CA VAL A 150 5.30 -16.03 -0.95
C VAL A 150 5.04 -14.54 -1.27
N GLU A 151 5.15 -14.14 -2.54
CA GLU A 151 4.86 -12.77 -2.99
C GLU A 151 3.43 -12.37 -2.66
N THR A 152 2.45 -13.23 -2.94
CA THR A 152 1.04 -12.99 -2.64
C THR A 152 0.80 -12.78 -1.14
N ILE A 153 1.39 -13.63 -0.28
CA ILE A 153 1.28 -13.50 1.18
C ILE A 153 1.89 -12.18 1.65
N VAL A 154 3.10 -11.85 1.18
CA VAL A 154 3.78 -10.60 1.55
C VAL A 154 2.99 -9.38 1.12
N LEU A 155 2.45 -9.38 -0.11
CA LEU A 155 1.62 -8.29 -0.62
C LEU A 155 0.33 -8.11 0.17
N LYS A 156 -0.33 -9.20 0.57
CA LYS A 156 -1.53 -9.15 1.42
C LYS A 156 -1.22 -8.52 2.78
N ILE A 157 -0.14 -8.98 3.43
CA ILE A 157 0.30 -8.42 4.71
C ILE A 157 0.66 -6.93 4.58
N LEU A 158 1.34 -6.55 3.50
CA LEU A 158 1.71 -5.15 3.23
C LEU A 158 0.48 -4.26 2.95
N ALA A 159 -0.53 -4.78 2.24
CA ALA A 159 -1.77 -4.06 1.98
C ALA A 159 -2.54 -3.71 3.26
N ASP A 160 -2.43 -4.56 4.29
CA ASP A 160 -3.03 -4.33 5.60
C ASP A 160 -2.21 -3.38 6.50
N GLN A 161 -1.06 -2.90 6.03
CA GLN A 161 -0.23 -1.98 6.81
C GLN A 161 -0.63 -0.53 6.61
N THR A 162 -0.63 0.22 7.71
CA THR A 162 -0.78 1.67 7.68
C THR A 162 0.58 2.37 7.71
N PHE A 163 0.93 3.03 6.62
CA PHE A 163 2.20 3.75 6.50
C PHE A 163 2.16 5.18 7.05
N HIS A 164 1.02 5.65 7.58
CA HIS A 164 1.03 6.81 8.48
C HIS A 164 1.59 6.49 9.89
N ASN A 165 1.85 5.21 10.19
CA ASN A 165 2.61 4.82 11.38
C ASN A 165 4.11 4.79 11.05
N VAL A 166 4.87 5.72 11.63
CA VAL A 166 6.33 5.82 11.41
C VAL A 166 7.13 4.60 11.89
N ALA A 167 6.61 3.83 12.85
CA ALA A 167 7.26 2.59 13.27
C ALA A 167 7.18 1.54 12.15
N THR A 168 6.04 1.45 11.47
CA THR A 168 5.84 0.59 10.29
C THR A 168 6.79 1.00 9.17
N ILE A 169 6.88 2.31 8.86
CA ILE A 169 7.81 2.83 7.85
C ILE A 169 9.24 2.41 8.18
N LYS A 170 9.68 2.65 9.42
CA LYS A 170 11.04 2.33 9.87
C LYS A 170 11.37 0.85 9.75
N GLU A 171 10.44 0.00 10.18
CA GLU A 171 10.63 -1.44 10.18
C GLU A 171 10.69 -1.99 8.75
N VAL A 172 9.71 -1.66 7.90
CA VAL A 172 9.62 -2.16 6.53
C VAL A 172 10.80 -1.68 5.68
N LEU A 173 11.06 -0.37 5.65
CA LEU A 173 12.17 0.17 4.85
C LEU A 173 13.54 -0.27 5.43
N GLY A 174 13.66 -0.37 6.76
CA GLY A 174 14.87 -0.85 7.41
C GLY A 174 15.18 -2.32 7.07
N VAL A 175 14.16 -3.18 7.01
CA VAL A 175 14.33 -4.58 6.60
C VAL A 175 14.71 -4.68 5.12
N MET A 176 14.11 -3.86 4.25
CA MET A 176 14.38 -3.90 2.82
C MET A 176 15.74 -3.34 2.43
N PHE A 177 16.19 -2.24 3.05
CA PHE A 177 17.36 -1.48 2.57
C PHE A 177 18.47 -1.34 3.60
N GLY A 178 18.33 -1.97 4.77
CA GLY A 178 19.40 -2.10 5.77
C GLY A 178 20.07 -0.77 6.14
N GLU A 179 21.38 -0.70 5.92
CA GLU A 179 22.23 0.44 6.31
C GLU A 179 21.80 1.75 5.65
N HIS A 180 21.22 1.71 4.45
CA HIS A 180 20.73 2.92 3.76
C HIS A 180 19.58 3.62 4.50
N MET A 181 18.93 2.95 5.46
CA MET A 181 17.78 3.48 6.21
C MET A 181 18.05 3.76 7.70
N ILE A 182 19.26 3.51 8.20
CA ILE A 182 19.60 3.64 9.63
C ILE A 182 19.29 5.04 10.19
N ASP A 183 19.64 6.08 9.43
CA ASP A 183 19.49 7.48 9.82
C ASP A 183 18.28 8.17 9.19
N LEU A 184 17.27 7.40 8.73
CA LEU A 184 16.05 7.98 8.17
C LEU A 184 15.31 8.80 9.25
N ASN A 185 15.20 10.11 9.02
CA ASN A 185 14.59 11.02 9.98
C ASN A 185 13.06 11.00 9.88
N LEU A 186 12.40 10.39 10.85
CA LEU A 186 10.94 10.26 10.91
C LEU A 186 10.26 11.29 11.82
N ALA A 187 11.01 12.17 12.48
CA ALA A 187 10.46 13.05 13.51
C ALA A 187 9.45 14.06 12.95
N GLY A 188 9.72 14.64 11.78
CA GLY A 188 8.84 15.59 11.11
C GLY A 188 7.51 14.93 10.70
N VAL A 189 7.61 13.87 9.90
CA VAL A 189 6.44 13.10 9.44
C VAL A 189 5.66 12.45 10.59
N GLY A 190 6.33 12.02 11.67
CA GLY A 190 5.66 11.48 12.86
C GLY A 190 4.76 12.48 13.57
N ARG A 191 5.22 13.74 13.71
CA ARG A 191 4.37 14.83 14.24
C ARG A 191 3.18 15.12 13.34
N ILE A 192 3.40 15.10 12.03
CA ILE A 192 2.34 15.35 11.03
C ILE A 192 1.29 14.25 11.08
N CYS A 193 1.71 12.98 11.07
CA CYS A 193 0.80 11.84 11.16
C CYS A 193 0.01 11.85 12.47
N SER A 194 0.62 12.24 13.59
CA SER A 194 -0.06 12.38 14.88
C SER A 194 -1.15 13.46 14.83
N LYS A 195 -0.88 14.63 14.25
CA LYS A 195 -1.90 15.69 14.08
C LYS A 195 -3.00 15.24 13.10
N ARG A 196 -2.64 14.52 12.02
CA ARG A 196 -3.61 13.94 11.08
C ARG A 196 -4.54 12.93 11.74
N HIS A 197 -4.03 12.13 12.68
CA HIS A 197 -4.85 11.19 13.44
C HIS A 197 -5.98 11.92 14.20
N ASP A 198 -5.68 13.03 14.87
CA ASP A 198 -6.70 13.88 15.50
C ASP A 198 -7.68 14.48 14.48
N ILE A 199 -7.17 14.97 13.35
CA ILE A 199 -8.01 15.53 12.27
C ILE A 199 -9.05 14.51 11.80
N VAL A 200 -8.63 13.28 11.52
CA VAL A 200 -9.49 12.25 10.93
C VAL A 200 -10.36 11.55 11.98
N HIS A 201 -9.79 11.11 13.09
CA HIS A 201 -10.50 10.25 14.05
C HIS A 201 -11.18 11.01 15.19
N ARG A 202 -10.82 12.27 15.40
CA ARG A 202 -11.42 13.16 16.42
C ARG A 202 -12.11 14.38 15.79
N ASN A 203 -12.39 14.32 14.48
CA ASN A 203 -13.06 15.36 13.71
C ASN A 203 -12.42 16.75 13.88
N GLY A 204 -11.09 16.81 13.80
CA GLY A 204 -10.35 18.06 13.96
C GLY A 204 -10.28 18.58 15.39
N LYS A 205 -10.32 17.69 16.39
CA LYS A 205 -10.11 18.02 17.80
C LYS A 205 -8.98 17.19 18.40
N THR A 206 -8.30 17.72 19.40
CA THR A 206 -7.29 16.96 20.16
C THR A 206 -7.96 15.96 21.11
N VAL A 207 -7.14 15.16 21.81
CA VAL A 207 -7.61 14.23 22.86
C VAL A 207 -8.36 14.93 24.00
N ASP A 208 -8.09 16.21 24.21
CA ASP A 208 -8.69 17.06 25.24
C ASP A 208 -9.90 17.87 24.72
N ASP A 209 -10.51 17.43 23.61
CA ASP A 209 -11.63 18.10 22.92
C ASP A 209 -11.36 19.52 22.42
N LYS A 210 -10.09 19.95 22.35
CA LYS A 210 -9.71 21.27 21.84
C LYS A 210 -9.75 21.27 20.31
N PRO A 211 -10.43 22.24 19.67
CA PRO A 211 -10.40 22.36 18.21
C PRO A 211 -8.97 22.57 17.69
N ILE A 212 -8.62 21.85 16.63
CA ILE A 212 -7.42 22.09 15.84
C ILE A 212 -7.74 23.22 14.87
N GLU A 213 -7.04 24.33 15.00
CA GLU A 213 -7.04 25.40 14.01
C GLU A 213 -5.71 25.33 13.26
N LEU A 214 -5.77 25.29 11.94
CA LEU A 214 -4.59 25.28 11.07
C LEU A 214 -4.47 26.63 10.39
N SER A 215 -3.25 27.16 10.34
CA SER A 215 -2.91 28.23 9.41
C SER A 215 -2.49 27.68 8.05
N PRO A 216 -2.61 28.44 6.94
CA PRO A 216 -2.06 28.04 5.64
C PRO A 216 -0.58 27.65 5.73
N ALA A 217 0.22 28.45 6.45
CA ALA A 217 1.65 28.21 6.64
C ALA A 217 1.95 26.87 7.34
N GLU A 218 1.12 26.44 8.30
CA GLU A 218 1.27 25.12 8.93
C GLU A 218 0.99 23.97 7.95
N VAL A 219 0.04 24.14 7.03
CA VAL A 219 -0.27 23.14 6.01
C VAL A 219 0.82 23.11 4.94
N GLU A 220 1.31 24.27 4.50
CA GLU A 220 2.46 24.38 3.59
C GLU A 220 3.71 23.71 4.18
N GLN A 221 3.97 23.93 5.48
CA GLN A 221 5.07 23.28 6.16
C GLN A 221 4.89 21.75 6.22
N ALA A 222 3.65 21.25 6.40
CA ALA A 222 3.39 19.82 6.38
C ALA A 222 3.62 19.22 4.98
N ILE A 223 3.16 19.90 3.93
CA ILE A 223 3.40 19.54 2.53
C ILE A 223 4.91 19.47 2.25
N SER A 224 5.66 20.53 2.59
CA SER A 224 7.12 20.57 2.39
C SER A 224 7.82 19.44 3.16
N THR A 225 7.48 19.24 4.42
CA THR A 225 8.11 18.21 5.26
C THR A 225 7.88 16.80 4.71
N VAL A 226 6.67 16.53 4.19
CA VAL A 226 6.33 15.25 3.58
C VAL A 226 7.03 15.08 2.23
N ASN A 227 7.15 16.14 1.43
CA ASN A 227 7.92 16.12 0.19
C ASN A 227 9.39 15.81 0.44
N ASP A 228 10.02 16.53 1.38
CA ASP A 228 11.43 16.36 1.71
C ASP A 228 11.72 14.95 2.22
N PHE A 229 10.81 14.41 3.04
CA PHE A 229 10.88 13.03 3.49
C PHE A 229 10.78 12.03 2.32
N ALA A 230 9.82 12.22 1.41
CA ALA A 230 9.66 11.36 0.24
C ALA A 230 10.91 11.38 -0.66
N MET A 231 11.53 12.55 -0.85
CA MET A 231 12.75 12.68 -1.64
C MET A 231 13.97 12.05 -0.97
N ASP A 232 14.10 12.14 0.36
CA ASP A 232 15.14 11.42 1.11
C ASP A 232 14.96 9.90 0.97
N VAL A 233 13.73 9.39 1.13
CA VAL A 233 13.42 7.96 0.91
C VAL A 233 13.77 7.55 -0.52
N ARG A 234 13.37 8.33 -1.53
CA ARG A 234 13.71 8.06 -2.95
C ARG A 234 15.21 7.92 -3.14
N SER A 235 15.98 8.89 -2.65
CA SER A 235 17.43 8.91 -2.82
C SER A 235 18.10 7.70 -2.18
N ARG A 236 17.64 7.29 -0.99
CA ARG A 236 18.14 6.10 -0.28
C ARG A 236 17.80 4.80 -1.00
N ILE A 237 16.58 4.67 -1.52
CA ILE A 237 16.17 3.51 -2.35
C ILE A 237 17.04 3.43 -3.60
N GLU A 238 17.20 4.54 -4.32
CA GLU A 238 18.03 4.58 -5.53
C GLU A 238 19.51 4.28 -5.24
N ALA A 239 20.03 4.68 -4.08
CA ALA A 239 21.38 4.31 -3.64
C ALA A 239 21.50 2.80 -3.40
N ALA A 240 20.57 2.21 -2.63
CA ALA A 240 20.55 0.79 -2.33
C ALA A 240 20.48 -0.08 -3.61
N LEU A 241 19.54 0.25 -4.51
CA LEU A 241 19.35 -0.52 -5.75
C LEU A 241 20.55 -0.44 -6.71
N ARG A 242 21.33 0.65 -6.68
CA ARG A 242 22.55 0.77 -7.50
C ARG A 242 23.70 -0.10 -6.98
N GLU A 243 23.80 -0.31 -5.68
CA GLU A 243 24.88 -1.12 -5.08
C GLU A 243 24.66 -2.62 -5.29
N GLU A 244 23.40 -3.06 -5.35
CA GLU A 244 23.04 -4.46 -5.62
C GLU A 244 23.15 -4.85 -7.10
N SER A 245 23.15 -3.88 -8.01
CA SER A 245 23.35 -4.08 -9.44
C SER A 245 24.74 -3.59 -9.89
N PRO A 246 25.83 -4.36 -9.67
CA PRO A 246 27.13 -3.96 -10.19
C PRO A 246 27.05 -3.86 -11.71
N ILE A 247 27.36 -2.68 -12.25
CA ILE A 247 27.46 -2.44 -13.69
C ILE A 247 28.41 -3.52 -14.25
N PRO A 248 27.99 -4.34 -15.22
CA PRO A 248 28.91 -5.24 -15.90
C PRO A 248 29.94 -4.37 -16.62
N PHE A 249 31.21 -4.48 -16.21
CA PHE A 249 32.35 -3.92 -16.95
C PHE A 249 32.44 -4.54 -18.35
#